data_AF-A0A5S5DNF5-F1
#
_entry.id   AF-A0A5S5DNF5-F1
#
_cell.length_a   1.000
_cell.length_b   1.000
_cell.length_c   1.000
_cell.angle_alpha   90.00
_cell.angle_beta   90.00
_cell.angle_gamma   90.00
#
_symmetry.space_group_name_H-M   'P 1'
#
loop_
_entity.id
_entity.type
_entity.pdbx_description
1 polymer ?
#
loop_
_entity_poly.entity_id
_entity_poly.type
_entity_poly.pdbx_seq_one_letter_code
_entity_poly.pdbx_strand_id
1 'polypeptide(L)'
;MNYLTSKMKITIVGALIAALLFVQCNKMDDLNVRLEERYTTEFVEAAQTGAQFRCAQCTESNTKITGNRAQLLAQNFAPLLKFDRAAPDYPTSVETVWANSDPASIVCDGQLVMVNRNSPSSLSFPTYYEVQQHPSRPNRVFIDYWWTYNIQSNCFSNLGGHDYDWEHVIVQVDTEANKVISVTYFQHGGWYTIDWRNRNVNDIITVFVGKLAHGSYHNSRSWTLPGYECSYWGDYRNPAGPQDETTTAGNLVHMDCNNPHFSFNGNWGTVGKGPLYRNRDYWNFNACSGTDGLFGQDGCSACNFGSSIKLGAIN
;
A
#
# COMPACT_ATOMS: atom_id res chain seq x y z
N MET A 1 -62.66 -8.61 35.12
CA MET A 1 -62.30 -7.39 35.88
C MET A 1 -62.03 -6.31 34.85
N ASN A 2 -63.04 -5.49 34.57
CA ASN A 2 -63.17 -4.10 35.06
C ASN A 2 -62.13 -3.18 34.40
N TYR A 3 -62.42 -2.04 33.80
CA TYR A 3 -63.60 -1.20 33.49
C TYR A 3 -62.94 -0.03 32.69
N LEU A 4 -63.50 0.47 31.57
CA LEU A 4 -64.04 1.85 31.45
C LEU A 4 -63.02 3.00 31.77
N THR A 5 -62.80 4.09 31.03
CA THR A 5 -63.34 4.72 29.82
C THR A 5 -62.64 6.09 29.66
N SER A 6 -62.44 6.56 28.42
CA SER A 6 -62.83 7.91 27.87
C SER A 6 -62.51 9.18 28.69
N LYS A 7 -62.16 10.34 28.13
CA LYS A 7 -62.15 10.97 26.80
C LYS A 7 -61.51 12.35 27.06
N MET A 8 -60.80 12.94 26.10
CA MET A 8 -61.19 14.27 25.63
C MET A 8 -60.50 14.59 24.30
N LYS A 9 -61.34 14.82 23.29
CA LYS A 9 -60.97 15.39 22.00
C LYS A 9 -60.92 16.91 22.15
N ILE A 10 -59.89 17.55 21.60
CA ILE A 10 -60.00 18.88 21.05
C ILE A 10 -59.45 18.81 19.62
N THR A 11 -60.36 18.89 18.67
CA THR A 11 -60.07 19.09 17.26
C THR A 11 -60.03 20.59 17.02
N ILE A 12 -58.89 21.12 16.55
CA ILE A 12 -58.86 22.42 15.86
C ILE A 12 -58.24 22.19 14.49
N VAL A 13 -59.05 22.55 13.49
CA VAL A 13 -58.80 22.56 12.06
C VAL A 13 -57.79 23.66 11.74
N GLY A 14 -56.78 23.36 10.92
CA GLY A 14 -55.84 24.35 10.42
C GLY A 14 -55.06 23.86 9.21
N ALA A 15 -55.57 24.17 8.02
CA ALA A 15 -54.93 24.24 6.70
C ALA A 15 -53.57 23.51 6.49
N LEU A 16 -53.62 22.43 5.71
CA LEU A 16 -52.46 21.92 4.96
C LEU A 16 -52.14 22.92 3.84
N ILE A 17 -51.22 23.86 4.11
CA ILE A 17 -50.49 24.59 3.08
C ILE A 17 -49.15 23.87 2.90
N ALA A 18 -48.98 23.29 1.72
CA ALA A 18 -47.71 22.74 1.27
C ALA A 18 -46.67 23.86 1.17
N ALA A 19 -45.85 24.02 2.20
CA ALA A 19 -44.61 24.76 2.11
C ALA A 19 -43.53 23.81 1.61
N LEU A 20 -43.29 23.86 0.30
CA LEU A 20 -42.02 23.48 -0.32
C LEU A 20 -40.91 24.28 0.39
N LEU A 21 -40.34 23.71 1.44
CA LEU A 21 -39.07 24.18 1.97
C LEU A 21 -37.99 23.73 0.99
N PHE A 22 -37.59 24.68 0.14
CA PHE A 22 -36.29 24.67 -0.50
C PHE A 22 -35.23 24.60 0.60
N VAL A 23 -34.79 23.39 0.94
CA VAL A 23 -33.50 23.21 1.60
C VAL A 23 -32.47 23.58 0.53
N GLN A 24 -32.03 24.82 0.58
CA GLN A 24 -30.85 25.24 -0.16
C GLN A 24 -29.69 24.33 0.27
N CYS A 25 -29.17 23.55 -0.67
CA CYS A 25 -27.85 22.93 -0.60
C CYS A 25 -26.82 24.03 -0.33
N ASN A 26 -26.51 24.28 0.94
CA ASN A 26 -25.34 25.03 1.31
C ASN A 26 -24.26 24.05 1.76
N LYS A 27 -23.21 24.02 0.93
CA LYS A 27 -21.82 23.74 1.26
C LYS A 27 -21.43 22.29 1.59
N MET A 28 -21.24 21.50 0.52
CA MET A 28 -20.17 20.48 0.47
C MET A 28 -18.77 21.11 0.38
N ASP A 29 -18.66 22.39 0.01
CA ASP A 29 -17.37 23.08 -0.10
C ASP A 29 -16.73 23.37 1.26
N ASP A 30 -17.51 23.61 2.33
CA ASP A 30 -16.93 23.95 3.65
C ASP A 30 -16.33 22.75 4.38
N LEU A 31 -16.81 21.53 4.08
CA LEU A 31 -16.24 20.30 4.66
C LEU A 31 -14.95 19.90 3.95
N ASN A 32 -14.90 20.05 2.62
CA ASN A 32 -13.69 19.80 1.83
C ASN A 32 -12.62 20.84 2.14
N VAL A 33 -12.97 22.12 2.27
CA VAL A 33 -12.03 23.18 2.68
C VAL A 33 -11.51 22.94 4.10
N ARG A 34 -12.34 22.52 5.06
CA ARG A 34 -11.87 22.23 6.43
C ARG A 34 -11.06 20.94 6.56
N LEU A 35 -11.26 19.97 5.67
CA LEU A 35 -10.43 18.76 5.57
C LEU A 35 -9.09 19.10 4.92
N GLU A 36 -9.08 19.87 3.83
CA GLU A 36 -7.85 20.38 3.21
C GLU A 36 -7.09 21.34 4.15
N GLU A 37 -7.76 22.20 4.90
CA GLU A 37 -7.12 23.12 5.86
C GLU A 37 -6.55 22.39 7.08
N ARG A 38 -7.22 21.35 7.61
CA ARG A 38 -6.65 20.53 8.70
C ARG A 38 -5.53 19.62 8.22
N TYR A 39 -5.65 19.03 7.03
CA TYR A 39 -4.54 18.31 6.40
C TYR A 39 -3.37 19.25 6.13
N THR A 40 -3.59 20.48 5.68
CA THR A 40 -2.48 21.41 5.42
C THR A 40 -1.85 21.95 6.70
N THR A 41 -2.59 22.23 7.78
CA THR A 41 -1.98 22.77 9.01
C THR A 41 -1.20 21.73 9.82
N GLU A 42 -1.68 20.49 9.97
CA GLU A 42 -0.91 19.43 10.64
C GLU A 42 0.29 18.97 9.79
N PHE A 43 0.19 18.98 8.45
CA PHE A 43 1.33 18.69 7.58
C PHE A 43 2.30 19.87 7.45
N VAL A 44 1.89 21.13 7.62
CA VAL A 44 2.80 22.29 7.55
C VAL A 44 3.73 22.35 8.76
N GLU A 45 3.29 21.96 9.96
CA GLU A 45 4.20 21.86 11.12
C GLU A 45 5.17 20.68 11.00
N ALA A 46 4.75 19.54 10.46
CA ALA A 46 5.65 18.41 10.15
C ALA A 46 6.58 18.70 8.95
N ALA A 47 6.11 19.45 7.96
CA ALA A 47 6.91 19.85 6.80
C ALA A 47 8.00 20.87 7.17
N GLN A 48 7.83 21.66 8.22
CA GLN A 48 8.85 22.63 8.63
C GLN A 48 10.13 21.98 9.19
N THR A 49 10.06 20.75 9.71
CA THR A 49 11.26 19.98 10.09
C THR A 49 11.77 19.06 8.96
N GLY A 50 10.90 18.59 8.07
CA GLY A 50 11.26 17.75 6.92
C GLY A 50 11.78 18.48 5.67
N ALA A 51 11.42 19.75 5.46
CA ALA A 51 11.74 20.49 4.22
C ALA A 51 13.24 20.81 4.04
N GLN A 52 14.06 20.69 5.09
CA GLN A 52 15.51 20.96 5.01
C GLN A 52 16.38 19.69 5.03
N PHE A 53 15.83 18.54 5.38
CA PHE A 53 16.61 17.31 5.44
C PHE A 53 16.58 16.61 4.07
N ARG A 54 17.66 16.79 3.30
CA ARG A 54 17.91 16.04 2.07
C ARG A 54 19.25 15.33 2.20
N CYS A 55 19.21 14.00 2.15
CA CYS A 55 20.44 13.27 1.92
C CYS A 55 20.86 13.45 0.47
N ALA A 56 22.14 13.74 0.26
CA ALA A 56 22.71 13.68 -1.08
C ALA A 56 22.54 12.25 -1.63
N GLN A 57 22.67 12.08 -2.95
CA GLN A 57 22.79 10.79 -3.65
C GLN A 57 21.50 10.07 -4.04
N CYS A 58 20.31 10.61 -3.79
CA CYS A 58 19.11 10.06 -4.44
C CYS A 58 19.19 10.30 -5.96
N THR A 59 19.11 9.23 -6.75
CA THR A 59 19.19 9.28 -8.21
C THR A 59 17.92 8.71 -8.81
N GLU A 60 17.29 9.50 -9.68
CA GLU A 60 16.15 9.07 -10.47
C GLU A 60 16.57 8.04 -11.51
N SER A 61 15.71 7.07 -11.80
CA SER A 61 15.96 6.13 -12.89
C SER A 61 15.90 6.86 -14.23
N ASN A 62 16.86 6.61 -15.12
CA ASN A 62 16.87 7.16 -16.48
C ASN A 62 15.71 6.66 -17.35
N THR A 63 15.05 5.57 -16.94
CA THR A 63 13.89 5.00 -17.62
C THR A 63 12.57 5.36 -16.92
N LYS A 64 12.60 6.25 -15.93
CA LYS A 64 11.42 6.68 -15.20
C LYS A 64 10.45 7.44 -16.09
N ILE A 65 9.18 7.08 -16.02
CA ILE A 65 8.07 7.84 -16.59
C ILE A 65 7.54 8.75 -15.47
N THR A 66 7.32 10.03 -15.77
CA THR A 66 6.85 11.03 -14.79
C THR A 66 5.58 11.75 -15.27
N GLY A 67 5.01 12.59 -14.39
CA GLY A 67 3.86 13.44 -14.68
C GLY A 67 2.56 12.66 -14.94
N ASN A 68 1.64 13.27 -15.69
CA ASN A 68 0.30 12.70 -15.94
C ASN A 68 0.33 11.30 -16.54
N ARG A 69 1.32 10.98 -17.38
CA ARG A 69 1.46 9.65 -17.96
C ARG A 69 1.72 8.59 -16.89
N ALA A 70 2.61 8.87 -15.95
CA ALA A 70 2.91 7.96 -14.84
C ALA A 70 1.67 7.76 -13.95
N GLN A 71 0.99 8.86 -13.61
CA GLN A 71 -0.21 8.83 -12.79
C GLN A 71 -1.33 7.99 -13.42
N LEU A 72 -1.61 8.18 -14.72
CA LEU A 72 -2.65 7.42 -15.41
C LEU A 72 -2.33 5.92 -15.48
N LEU A 73 -1.06 5.57 -15.73
CA LEU A 73 -0.63 4.18 -15.69
C LEU A 73 -0.80 3.58 -14.29
N ALA A 74 -0.36 4.30 -13.26
CA ALA A 74 -0.49 3.86 -11.88
C ALA A 74 -1.96 3.72 -11.43
N GLN A 75 -2.85 4.62 -11.87
CA GLN A 75 -4.28 4.56 -11.57
C GLN A 75 -4.97 3.37 -12.27
N ASN A 76 -4.68 3.17 -13.55
CA ASN A 76 -5.35 2.14 -14.36
C ASN A 76 -5.01 0.72 -13.94
N PHE A 77 -3.81 0.51 -13.40
CA PHE A 77 -3.30 -0.82 -13.03
C PHE A 77 -3.08 -0.97 -11.52
N ALA A 78 -3.68 -0.08 -10.71
CA ALA A 78 -3.53 -0.14 -9.26
C ALA A 78 -4.17 -1.42 -8.70
N PRO A 79 -3.50 -2.14 -7.79
CA PRO A 79 -4.07 -3.33 -7.19
C PRO A 79 -5.19 -3.02 -6.18
N LEU A 80 -6.03 -4.02 -5.94
CA LEU A 80 -6.87 -4.13 -4.75
C LEU A 80 -6.08 -4.86 -3.66
N LEU A 81 -5.89 -4.21 -2.51
CA LEU A 81 -5.34 -4.89 -1.34
C LEU A 81 -6.45 -5.61 -0.58
N LYS A 82 -6.16 -6.82 -0.11
CA LYS A 82 -7.04 -7.63 0.73
C LYS A 82 -6.30 -8.03 2.00
N PHE A 83 -6.78 -7.57 3.14
CA PHE A 83 -6.17 -7.83 4.44
C PHE A 83 -6.83 -9.02 5.10
N ASP A 84 -6.12 -9.64 6.04
CA ASP A 84 -6.78 -10.56 6.97
C ASP A 84 -7.87 -9.82 7.76
N ARG A 85 -9.02 -10.48 7.97
CA ARG A 85 -10.15 -9.90 8.73
C ARG A 85 -9.82 -9.50 10.17
N ALA A 86 -8.69 -9.99 10.68
CA ALA A 86 -8.17 -9.70 12.00
C ALA A 86 -6.76 -9.10 11.93
N ALA A 87 -6.43 -8.41 10.82
CA ALA A 87 -5.21 -7.62 10.71
C ALA A 87 -5.09 -6.65 11.90
N PRO A 88 -3.97 -6.65 12.63
CA PRO A 88 -3.78 -5.77 13.78
C PRO A 88 -3.50 -4.33 13.36
N ASP A 89 -3.01 -4.13 12.13
CA ASP A 89 -2.65 -2.85 11.56
C ASP A 89 -2.73 -2.80 10.03
N TYR A 90 -2.56 -1.58 9.52
CA TYR A 90 -2.59 -1.25 8.10
C TYR A 90 -1.41 -0.33 7.75
N PRO A 91 -1.09 -0.16 6.44
CA PRO A 91 -0.07 0.79 6.02
C PRO A 91 -0.28 2.21 6.55
N THR A 92 0.79 2.98 6.55
CA THR A 92 0.85 4.36 7.01
C THR A 92 1.58 5.26 6.02
N SER A 93 1.68 6.56 6.32
CA SER A 93 2.43 7.51 5.51
C SER A 93 3.90 7.62 5.92
N VAL A 94 4.78 8.03 5.01
CA VAL A 94 6.21 8.24 5.32
C VAL A 94 6.40 9.40 6.29
N GLU A 95 5.50 10.39 6.27
CA GLU A 95 5.44 11.48 7.24
C GLU A 95 5.10 10.93 8.63
N THR A 96 4.17 9.98 8.73
CA THR A 96 3.81 9.32 9.99
C THR A 96 4.98 8.51 10.53
N VAL A 97 5.69 7.78 9.64
CA VAL A 97 6.92 7.08 10.02
C VAL A 97 7.96 8.05 10.58
N TRP A 98 8.16 9.20 9.92
CA TRP A 98 9.09 10.24 10.41
C TRP A 98 8.68 10.77 11.78
N ALA A 99 7.40 11.10 11.96
CA ALA A 99 6.86 11.61 13.22
C ALA A 99 6.98 10.60 14.38
N ASN A 100 6.96 9.30 14.06
CA ASN A 100 7.11 8.22 15.04
C ASN A 100 8.57 7.78 15.28
N SER A 101 9.52 8.39 14.59
CA SER A 101 10.95 8.13 14.72
C SER A 101 11.62 9.16 15.63
N ASP A 102 12.71 8.77 16.31
CA ASP A 102 13.56 9.70 17.05
C ASP A 102 14.12 10.74 16.06
N PRO A 103 13.82 12.04 16.22
CA PRO A 103 14.37 13.07 15.35
C PRO A 103 15.91 13.06 15.29
N ALA A 104 16.59 12.64 16.35
CA ALA A 104 18.05 12.54 16.38
C ALA A 104 18.60 11.36 15.54
N SER A 105 17.75 10.39 15.19
CA SER A 105 18.10 9.25 14.33
C SER A 105 17.96 9.53 12.84
N ILE A 106 17.30 10.65 12.47
CA ILE A 106 17.09 11.10 11.10
C ILE A 106 18.39 11.77 10.61
N VAL A 107 19.38 10.94 10.31
CA VAL A 107 20.72 11.34 9.88
C VAL A 107 21.07 10.56 8.63
N CYS A 108 21.60 11.23 7.60
CA CYS A 108 22.03 10.58 6.38
C CYS A 108 23.04 9.46 6.66
N ASP A 109 22.89 8.36 5.94
CA ASP A 109 23.62 7.09 6.15
C ASP A 109 23.45 6.46 7.53
N GLY A 110 22.60 7.04 8.40
CA GLY A 110 22.22 6.51 9.69
C GLY A 110 21.12 5.45 9.61
N GLN A 111 20.48 5.20 10.75
CA GLN A 111 19.38 4.26 10.89
C GLN A 111 18.28 4.91 11.72
N LEU A 112 17.05 4.90 11.20
CA LEU A 112 15.87 5.36 11.94
C LEU A 112 15.66 4.50 13.19
N VAL A 113 15.32 5.17 14.28
CA VAL A 113 15.00 4.54 15.56
C VAL A 113 13.56 4.87 15.91
N MET A 114 12.74 3.84 16.09
CA MET A 114 11.33 4.01 16.45
C MET A 114 11.19 4.47 17.89
N VAL A 115 10.39 5.50 18.12
CA VAL A 115 10.03 5.97 19.47
C VAL A 115 8.53 5.85 19.75
N ASN A 116 7.70 5.71 18.72
CA ASN A 116 6.27 5.51 18.84
C ASN A 116 5.77 4.34 17.97
N ARG A 117 5.37 3.24 18.61
CA ARG A 117 4.94 2.00 17.93
C ARG A 117 3.47 1.96 17.55
N ASN A 118 2.74 3.08 17.65
CA ASN A 118 1.32 3.10 17.30
C ASN A 118 1.14 2.87 15.80
N SER A 119 0.51 1.76 15.43
CA SER A 119 0.13 1.49 14.05
C SER A 119 -1.29 2.00 13.74
N PRO A 120 -1.56 2.50 12.52
CA PRO A 120 -2.91 2.83 12.10
C PRO A 120 -3.83 1.60 12.04
N SER A 121 -5.10 1.81 12.40
CA SER A 121 -6.16 0.80 12.34
C SER A 121 -7.20 1.09 11.25
N SER A 122 -6.83 1.88 10.23
CA SER A 122 -7.75 2.30 9.16
C SER A 122 -7.22 1.93 7.78
N LEU A 123 -8.13 1.60 6.86
CA LEU A 123 -7.85 1.32 5.44
C LEU A 123 -7.60 2.58 4.57
N SER A 124 -7.31 3.71 5.22
CA SER A 124 -6.99 4.98 4.56
C SER A 124 -5.51 5.27 4.69
N PHE A 125 -4.76 4.96 3.65
CA PHE A 125 -3.31 5.12 3.60
C PHE A 125 -2.83 5.44 2.17
N PRO A 126 -1.64 6.05 2.02
CA PRO A 126 -1.07 6.28 0.70
C PRO A 126 -0.56 4.97 0.09
N THR A 127 -0.71 4.85 -1.22
CA THR A 127 0.03 3.90 -2.04
C THR A 127 1.09 4.66 -2.81
N TYR A 128 2.35 4.34 -2.56
CA TYR A 128 3.44 4.99 -3.24
C TYR A 128 3.74 4.30 -4.56
N TYR A 129 4.09 5.05 -5.59
CA TYR A 129 4.40 4.44 -6.88
C TYR A 129 5.57 5.06 -7.62
N GLU A 130 6.24 4.23 -8.41
CA GLU A 130 7.16 4.63 -9.48
C GLU A 130 6.82 3.87 -10.75
N VAL A 131 6.96 4.52 -11.90
CA VAL A 131 6.73 3.91 -13.21
C VAL A 131 8.02 3.95 -14.01
N GLN A 132 8.43 2.80 -14.55
CA GLN A 132 9.62 2.69 -15.39
C GLN A 132 9.32 2.00 -16.72
N GLN A 133 9.93 2.51 -17.77
CA GLN A 133 9.88 1.92 -19.10
C GLN A 133 11.02 0.91 -19.28
N HIS A 134 10.78 -0.19 -19.99
CA HIS A 134 11.88 -1.07 -20.39
C HIS A 134 12.81 -0.34 -21.38
N PRO A 135 14.14 -0.35 -21.18
CA PRO A 135 15.07 0.48 -21.95
C PRO A 135 15.08 0.20 -23.46
N SER A 136 14.79 -1.03 -23.89
CA SER A 136 14.73 -1.42 -25.31
C SER A 136 13.33 -1.84 -25.80
N ARG A 137 12.28 -1.68 -24.98
CA ARG A 137 10.91 -2.09 -25.33
C ARG A 137 9.91 -1.04 -24.82
N PRO A 138 9.66 0.03 -25.58
CA PRO A 138 8.96 1.19 -25.05
C PRO A 138 7.49 0.94 -24.68
N ASN A 139 6.84 -0.06 -25.27
CA ASN A 139 5.49 -0.46 -24.89
C ASN A 139 5.43 -1.21 -23.54
N ARG A 140 6.57 -1.70 -23.05
CA ARG A 140 6.67 -2.46 -21.83
C ARG A 140 7.02 -1.56 -20.65
N VAL A 141 6.12 -1.52 -19.67
CA VAL A 141 6.25 -0.69 -18.48
C VAL A 141 6.17 -1.55 -17.22
N PHE A 142 6.94 -1.18 -16.21
CA PHE A 142 6.90 -1.73 -14.86
C PHE A 142 6.38 -0.64 -13.93
N ILE A 143 5.31 -0.94 -13.21
CA ILE A 143 4.72 -0.06 -12.20
C ILE A 143 4.98 -0.70 -10.85
N ASP A 144 5.66 0.03 -10.00
CA ASP A 144 6.08 -0.41 -8.67
C ASP A 144 5.21 0.26 -7.63
N TYR A 145 4.47 -0.52 -6.85
CA TYR A 145 3.57 -0.02 -5.81
C TYR A 145 4.09 -0.42 -4.43
N TRP A 146 4.38 0.57 -3.59
CA TRP A 146 4.90 0.38 -2.24
C TRP A 146 3.90 0.81 -1.15
N TRP A 147 4.00 0.12 -0.02
CA TRP A 147 3.34 0.44 1.24
C TRP A 147 4.35 0.37 2.37
N THR A 148 4.21 1.25 3.36
CA THR A 148 5.04 1.22 4.56
C THR A 148 4.19 1.03 5.79
N TYR A 149 4.72 0.32 6.79
CA TYR A 149 4.09 0.10 8.08
C TYR A 149 5.00 0.64 9.18
N ASN A 150 4.41 1.04 10.30
CA ASN A 150 5.20 1.45 11.47
C ASN A 150 5.92 0.24 12.08
N ILE A 151 5.26 -0.88 12.25
CA ILE A 151 5.88 -2.07 12.82
C ILE A 151 5.48 -3.29 12.02
N GLN A 152 6.36 -4.30 12.00
CA GLN A 152 5.96 -5.67 11.77
C GLN A 152 5.76 -6.34 13.13
N SER A 153 4.56 -6.88 13.38
CA SER A 153 4.30 -7.60 14.63
C SER A 153 5.02 -8.95 14.64
N ASN A 154 5.30 -9.49 15.83
CA ASN A 154 5.87 -10.82 15.93
C ASN A 154 4.92 -11.86 15.31
N CYS A 155 5.41 -12.60 14.31
CA CYS A 155 4.68 -13.69 13.68
C CYS A 155 4.54 -14.90 14.63
N PHE A 156 5.52 -15.12 15.51
CA PHE A 156 5.47 -16.17 16.52
C PHE A 156 6.36 -15.84 17.72
N SER A 157 5.79 -15.79 18.93
CA SER A 157 6.53 -15.47 20.16
C SER A 157 7.29 -14.15 20.04
N ASN A 158 8.63 -14.16 20.14
CA ASN A 158 9.51 -13.00 19.98
C ASN A 158 10.24 -12.98 18.62
N LEU A 159 9.73 -13.70 17.61
CA LEU A 159 10.36 -13.82 16.30
C LEU A 159 9.61 -13.01 15.24
N GLY A 160 10.38 -12.54 14.26
CA GLY A 160 9.89 -11.87 13.06
C GLY A 160 9.54 -10.39 13.23
N GLY A 161 9.21 -9.92 14.44
CA GLY A 161 8.87 -8.51 14.60
C GLY A 161 10.08 -7.59 14.42
N HIS A 162 9.82 -6.43 13.83
CA HIS A 162 10.81 -5.35 13.69
C HIS A 162 10.12 -4.00 13.55
N ASP A 163 10.92 -2.95 13.70
CA ASP A 163 10.49 -1.59 13.47
C ASP A 163 10.57 -1.26 11.99
N TYR A 164 9.53 -0.57 11.52
CA TYR A 164 9.26 -0.23 10.14
C TYR A 164 9.10 -1.45 9.25
N ASP A 165 8.34 -1.27 8.18
CA ASP A 165 8.21 -2.29 7.16
C ASP A 165 7.97 -1.65 5.80
N TRP A 166 8.42 -2.31 4.75
CA TRP A 166 8.28 -1.84 3.38
C TRP A 166 7.95 -2.99 2.46
N GLU A 167 6.73 -2.97 1.95
CA GLU A 167 6.16 -4.03 1.13
C GLU A 167 5.79 -3.49 -0.24
N HIS A 168 5.95 -4.32 -1.28
CA HIS A 168 5.63 -3.89 -2.63
C HIS A 168 5.27 -5.00 -3.61
N VAL A 169 4.68 -4.58 -4.72
CA VAL A 169 4.45 -5.41 -5.89
C VAL A 169 4.87 -4.67 -7.16
N ILE A 170 5.30 -5.44 -8.16
CA ILE A 170 5.57 -4.93 -9.50
C ILE A 170 4.51 -5.42 -10.46
N VAL A 171 3.82 -4.49 -11.11
CA VAL A 171 2.90 -4.78 -12.20
C VAL A 171 3.60 -4.48 -13.51
N GLN A 172 3.79 -5.50 -14.34
CA GLN A 172 4.30 -5.34 -15.69
C GLN A 172 3.14 -5.25 -16.68
N VAL A 173 3.16 -4.23 -17.54
CA VAL A 173 2.11 -3.97 -18.51
C VAL A 173 2.65 -3.81 -19.93
N ASP A 174 1.83 -4.20 -20.90
CA ASP A 174 1.92 -3.78 -22.28
C ASP A 174 1.01 -2.57 -22.49
N THR A 175 1.61 -1.40 -22.71
CA THR A 175 0.89 -0.14 -22.91
C THR A 175 0.28 0.01 -24.30
N GLU A 176 0.72 -0.79 -25.29
CA GLU A 176 0.10 -0.81 -26.62
C GLU A 176 -1.18 -1.66 -26.60
N ALA A 177 -1.11 -2.84 -25.99
CA ALA A 177 -2.27 -3.71 -25.82
C ALA A 177 -3.21 -3.27 -24.67
N ASN A 178 -2.75 -2.33 -23.83
CA ASN A 178 -3.38 -1.93 -22.57
C ASN A 178 -3.74 -3.14 -21.68
N LYS A 179 -2.74 -4.00 -21.44
CA LYS A 179 -2.90 -5.28 -20.72
C LYS A 179 -1.80 -5.51 -19.70
N VAL A 180 -2.15 -6.21 -18.63
CA VAL A 180 -1.18 -6.73 -17.66
C VAL A 180 -0.51 -7.98 -18.24
N ILE A 181 0.82 -8.01 -18.17
CA ILE A 181 1.63 -9.18 -18.57
C ILE A 181 1.87 -10.07 -17.35
N SER A 182 2.33 -9.49 -16.26
CA SER A 182 2.65 -10.22 -15.04
C SER A 182 2.57 -9.36 -13.80
N VAL A 183 2.40 -9.99 -12.65
CA VAL A 183 2.48 -9.34 -11.34
C VAL A 183 3.50 -10.09 -10.49
N THR A 184 4.49 -9.37 -9.99
CA THR A 184 5.53 -9.88 -9.10
C THR A 184 5.22 -9.45 -7.68
N TYR A 185 5.14 -10.44 -6.78
CA TYR A 185 4.82 -10.29 -5.38
C TYR A 185 6.08 -10.47 -4.55
N PHE A 186 6.41 -9.46 -3.73
CA PHE A 186 7.59 -9.48 -2.86
C PHE A 186 7.17 -9.82 -1.45
N GLN A 187 8.04 -10.57 -0.76
CA GLN A 187 7.90 -10.87 0.65
C GLN A 187 9.27 -11.14 1.25
N HIS A 188 9.55 -10.53 2.40
CA HIS A 188 10.87 -10.57 3.03
C HIS A 188 12.01 -10.15 2.06
N GLY A 189 12.90 -11.08 1.69
CA GLY A 189 14.00 -10.86 0.74
C GLY A 189 13.80 -11.54 -0.62
N GLY A 190 12.66 -12.20 -0.84
CA GLY A 190 12.37 -12.97 -2.05
C GLY A 190 11.14 -12.47 -2.78
N TRP A 191 10.84 -13.11 -3.92
CA TRP A 191 9.69 -12.76 -4.74
C TRP A 191 9.32 -13.87 -5.72
N TYR A 192 8.10 -13.78 -6.25
CA TYR A 192 7.62 -14.64 -7.32
C TYR A 192 6.65 -13.91 -8.24
N THR A 193 6.54 -14.42 -9.47
CA THR A 193 5.78 -13.76 -10.52
C THR A 193 4.66 -14.65 -11.03
N ILE A 194 3.47 -14.06 -11.09
CA ILE A 194 2.26 -14.68 -11.62
C ILE A 194 2.01 -14.18 -13.04
N ASP A 195 1.69 -15.10 -13.93
CA ASP A 195 1.31 -14.81 -15.30
C ASP A 195 -0.10 -14.23 -15.36
N TRP A 196 -0.22 -13.03 -15.90
CA TRP A 196 -1.47 -12.28 -16.00
C TRP A 196 -2.00 -12.18 -17.43
N ARG A 197 -1.27 -12.68 -18.45
CA ARG A 197 -1.64 -12.54 -19.87
C ARG A 197 -2.98 -13.20 -20.23
N ASN A 198 -3.38 -14.22 -19.47
CA ASN A 198 -4.62 -14.99 -19.70
C ASN A 198 -5.79 -14.57 -18.79
N ARG A 199 -5.68 -13.45 -18.07
CA ARG A 199 -6.75 -12.91 -17.22
C ARG A 199 -7.75 -12.09 -18.02
N ASN A 200 -8.99 -11.98 -17.51
CA ASN A 200 -9.99 -11.15 -18.17
C ASN A 200 -9.60 -9.67 -18.02
N VAL A 201 -9.99 -8.84 -18.99
CA VAL A 201 -9.72 -7.39 -18.96
C VAL A 201 -10.32 -6.68 -17.74
N ASN A 202 -11.38 -7.24 -17.16
CA ASN A 202 -12.04 -6.71 -15.97
C ASN A 202 -11.54 -7.34 -14.66
N ASP A 203 -10.61 -8.29 -14.72
CA ASP A 203 -10.02 -8.87 -13.51
C ASP A 203 -9.16 -7.80 -12.84
N ILE A 204 -9.40 -7.55 -11.54
CA ILE A 204 -8.63 -6.60 -10.76
C ILE A 204 -7.41 -7.31 -10.17
N ILE A 205 -6.23 -6.71 -10.33
CA ILE A 205 -5.00 -7.20 -9.68
C ILE A 205 -5.25 -7.24 -8.19
N THR A 206 -5.21 -8.44 -7.62
CA THR A 206 -5.45 -8.64 -6.19
C THR A 206 -4.13 -8.95 -5.50
N VAL A 207 -3.90 -8.27 -4.39
CA VAL A 207 -2.79 -8.52 -3.48
C VAL A 207 -3.37 -8.83 -2.11
N PHE A 208 -3.23 -10.07 -1.69
CA PHE A 208 -3.51 -10.48 -0.32
C PHE A 208 -2.31 -10.09 0.53
N VAL A 209 -2.57 -9.40 1.64
CA VAL A 209 -1.56 -8.93 2.57
C VAL A 209 -1.47 -9.91 3.74
N GLY A 210 -0.25 -10.31 4.09
CA GLY A 210 0.02 -11.09 5.28
C GLY A 210 -0.43 -10.36 6.55
N LYS A 211 -1.09 -11.08 7.46
CA LYS A 211 -1.65 -10.52 8.70
C LYS A 211 -0.60 -9.87 9.59
N LEU A 212 0.59 -10.46 9.69
CA LEU A 212 1.60 -10.05 10.68
C LEU A 212 2.90 -9.60 10.02
N ALA A 213 3.28 -10.28 8.94
CA ALA A 213 4.52 -10.07 8.20
C ALA A 213 4.31 -9.26 6.92
N HIS A 214 3.10 -8.74 6.70
CA HIS A 214 2.70 -7.79 5.64
C HIS A 214 3.01 -8.15 4.18
N GLY A 215 3.57 -9.34 3.94
CA GLY A 215 3.93 -9.79 2.62
C GLY A 215 2.83 -9.71 1.61
N SER A 216 3.24 -9.49 0.36
CA SER A 216 2.32 -9.45 -0.76
C SER A 216 2.11 -10.84 -1.34
N TYR A 217 0.85 -11.23 -1.54
CA TYR A 217 0.49 -12.54 -2.08
C TYR A 217 -0.58 -12.49 -3.16
N HIS A 218 -0.54 -13.46 -4.09
CA HIS A 218 -1.57 -13.63 -5.11
C HIS A 218 -2.81 -14.40 -4.64
N ASN A 219 -2.75 -15.06 -3.48
CA ASN A 219 -3.78 -15.98 -2.99
C ASN A 219 -4.13 -15.74 -1.52
N SER A 220 -5.28 -16.25 -1.08
CA SER A 220 -5.67 -16.28 0.33
C SER A 220 -5.04 -17.45 1.09
N ARG A 221 -5.10 -17.40 2.43
CA ARG A 221 -4.73 -18.49 3.34
C ARG A 221 -5.45 -18.33 4.67
N SER A 222 -6.18 -19.37 5.07
CA SER A 222 -7.03 -19.37 6.26
C SER A 222 -6.54 -20.28 7.39
N TRP A 223 -5.41 -20.96 7.21
CA TRP A 223 -4.85 -21.85 8.22
C TRP A 223 -3.32 -21.82 8.19
N THR A 224 -2.71 -21.94 9.36
CA THR A 224 -1.27 -22.14 9.51
C THR A 224 -0.98 -22.90 10.80
N LEU A 225 0.27 -23.30 11.01
CA LEU A 225 0.71 -24.01 12.21
C LEU A 225 1.59 -23.09 13.06
N PRO A 226 1.58 -23.23 14.40
CA PRO A 226 2.43 -22.43 15.28
C PRO A 226 3.92 -22.46 14.85
N GLY A 227 4.50 -21.28 14.67
CA GLY A 227 5.86 -21.06 14.19
C GLY A 227 5.99 -21.00 12.67
N TYR A 228 5.04 -21.56 11.92
CA TYR A 228 5.02 -21.49 10.47
C TYR A 228 4.48 -20.13 9.98
N GLU A 229 3.75 -19.37 10.81
CA GLU A 229 3.35 -17.98 10.55
C GLU A 229 4.53 -17.10 10.10
N CYS A 230 5.74 -17.40 10.61
CA CYS A 230 6.96 -16.67 10.30
C CYS A 230 7.62 -17.06 8.98
N SER A 231 7.12 -18.09 8.32
CA SER A 231 7.64 -18.53 7.03
C SER A 231 7.07 -17.68 5.90
N TYR A 232 7.78 -17.67 4.77
CA TYR A 232 7.37 -16.96 3.56
C TYR A 232 5.91 -17.19 3.19
N TRP A 233 5.39 -18.42 3.31
CA TRP A 233 4.02 -18.75 2.90
C TRP A 233 3.02 -18.82 4.03
N GLY A 234 3.48 -18.87 5.27
CA GLY A 234 2.67 -19.26 6.42
C GLY A 234 1.86 -18.14 7.05
N ASP A 235 2.07 -16.89 6.65
CA ASP A 235 1.28 -15.79 7.18
C ASP A 235 -0.19 -15.86 6.73
N TYR A 236 -1.10 -15.52 7.65
CA TYR A 236 -2.54 -15.54 7.43
C TYR A 236 -2.97 -14.43 6.50
N ARG A 237 -3.96 -14.72 5.66
CA ARG A 237 -4.54 -13.76 4.70
C ARG A 237 -5.96 -14.21 4.35
N ASN A 238 -6.86 -14.03 5.32
CA ASN A 238 -8.23 -14.52 5.28
C ASN A 238 -9.25 -13.36 5.38
N PRO A 239 -9.40 -12.54 4.33
CA PRO A 239 -10.45 -11.52 4.28
C PRO A 239 -11.84 -12.15 4.45
N ALA A 240 -12.77 -11.42 5.05
CA ALA A 240 -14.17 -11.80 5.23
C ALA A 240 -15.11 -11.09 4.24
N GLY A 241 -14.64 -10.06 3.53
CA GLY A 241 -15.42 -9.33 2.54
C GLY A 241 -14.89 -7.93 2.25
N PRO A 242 -15.66 -7.06 1.59
CA PRO A 242 -15.23 -5.73 1.16
C PRO A 242 -14.71 -4.82 2.27
N GLN A 243 -15.12 -5.04 3.52
CA GLN A 243 -14.60 -4.28 4.68
C GLN A 243 -13.12 -4.53 4.99
N ASP A 244 -12.55 -5.61 4.45
CA ASP A 244 -11.14 -5.99 4.59
C ASP A 244 -10.34 -5.66 3.32
N GLU A 245 -10.93 -4.89 2.41
CA GLU A 245 -10.36 -4.60 1.09
C GLU A 245 -10.27 -3.08 0.88
N THR A 246 -9.23 -2.63 0.18
CA THR A 246 -9.11 -1.22 -0.21
C THR A 246 -8.45 -1.08 -1.57
N THR A 247 -9.00 -0.16 -2.37
CA THR A 247 -8.44 0.18 -3.68
C THR A 247 -7.27 1.13 -3.50
N THR A 248 -6.15 0.81 -4.14
CA THR A 248 -4.93 1.62 -4.02
C THR A 248 -4.92 2.83 -4.96
N ALA A 249 -5.80 2.84 -5.96
CA ALA A 249 -5.89 3.92 -6.96
C ALA A 249 -6.34 5.27 -6.37
N GLY A 250 -7.04 5.25 -5.23
CA GLY A 250 -7.66 6.45 -4.64
C GLY A 250 -6.70 7.39 -3.93
N ASN A 251 -5.50 6.92 -3.55
CA ASN A 251 -4.52 7.71 -2.81
C ASN A 251 -3.09 7.38 -3.29
N LEU A 252 -2.82 7.70 -4.56
CA LEU A 252 -1.53 7.44 -5.19
C LEU A 252 -0.56 8.61 -4.98
N VAL A 253 0.62 8.30 -4.45
CA VAL A 253 1.69 9.28 -4.21
C VAL A 253 2.91 8.88 -5.02
N HIS A 254 3.33 9.74 -5.94
CA HIS A 254 4.52 9.49 -6.76
C HIS A 254 5.78 9.54 -5.88
N MET A 255 6.62 8.53 -5.97
CA MET A 255 7.94 8.54 -5.33
C MET A 255 8.91 9.33 -6.18
N ASP A 256 9.65 10.26 -5.61
CA ASP A 256 10.75 10.94 -6.28
C ASP A 256 11.81 11.43 -5.29
N CYS A 257 12.99 11.73 -5.80
CA CYS A 257 14.14 12.21 -5.07
C CYS A 257 13.99 13.64 -4.55
N ASN A 258 12.92 14.37 -4.93
CA ASN A 258 12.62 15.68 -4.37
C ASN A 258 11.84 15.59 -3.06
N ASN A 259 11.17 14.46 -2.80
CA ASN A 259 10.56 14.20 -1.51
C ASN A 259 11.65 13.82 -0.47
N PRO A 260 11.78 14.58 0.64
CA PRO A 260 12.83 14.35 1.63
C PRO A 260 12.79 12.94 2.23
N HIS A 261 11.59 12.37 2.45
CA HIS A 261 11.42 11.03 3.02
C HIS A 261 11.91 9.93 2.06
N PHE A 262 11.59 10.03 0.77
CA PHE A 262 12.08 9.08 -0.23
C PHE A 262 13.57 9.28 -0.55
N SER A 263 14.07 10.51 -0.40
CA SER A 263 15.48 10.84 -0.57
C SER A 263 16.35 10.45 0.63
N PHE A 264 15.80 9.96 1.73
CA PHE A 264 16.60 9.50 2.87
C PHE A 264 17.45 8.28 2.51
N ASN A 265 18.78 8.45 2.52
CA ASN A 265 19.73 7.40 2.17
C ASN A 265 20.10 6.47 3.34
N GLY A 266 19.56 6.70 4.54
CA GLY A 266 19.77 5.83 5.72
C GLY A 266 18.92 4.56 5.69
N ASN A 267 19.05 3.75 6.74
CA ASN A 267 18.25 2.54 6.94
C ASN A 267 16.96 2.87 7.70
N TRP A 268 15.85 2.28 7.28
CA TRP A 268 14.57 2.30 7.98
C TRP A 268 14.59 1.16 8.99
N GLY A 269 15.09 1.43 10.20
CA GLY A 269 15.36 0.36 11.18
C GLY A 269 16.29 -0.72 10.63
N THR A 270 16.01 -1.98 10.97
CA THR A 270 16.81 -3.13 10.51
C THR A 270 16.39 -3.67 9.14
N VAL A 271 15.28 -3.19 8.55
CA VAL A 271 14.79 -3.68 7.26
C VAL A 271 15.58 -3.14 6.06
N GLY A 272 16.44 -2.16 6.28
CA GLY A 272 17.37 -1.64 5.29
C GLY A 272 16.88 -0.36 4.61
N LYS A 273 17.31 -0.13 3.36
CA LYS A 273 17.07 1.14 2.66
C LYS A 273 15.63 1.29 2.19
N GLY A 274 15.19 2.54 2.04
CA GLY A 274 13.88 2.88 1.44
C GLY A 274 13.80 2.60 -0.06
N PRO A 275 12.62 2.74 -0.68
CA PRO A 275 12.36 2.30 -2.07
C PRO A 275 13.34 2.86 -3.12
N LEU A 276 13.64 4.16 -3.09
CA LEU A 276 14.49 4.81 -4.10
C LEU A 276 16.00 4.48 -3.98
N TYR A 277 16.38 3.71 -2.97
CA TYR A 277 17.75 3.22 -2.78
C TYR A 277 17.87 1.71 -3.00
N ARG A 278 16.79 1.04 -3.40
CA ARG A 278 16.79 -0.36 -3.84
C ARG A 278 17.03 -0.43 -5.35
N ASN A 279 17.47 -1.59 -5.85
CA ASN A 279 17.57 -1.83 -7.29
C ASN A 279 16.17 -1.80 -7.90
N ARG A 280 15.98 -1.00 -8.94
CA ARG A 280 14.68 -0.84 -9.62
C ARG A 280 14.74 -1.17 -11.11
N ASP A 281 15.85 -1.75 -11.59
CA ASP A 281 15.97 -2.25 -12.96
C ASP A 281 15.19 -3.57 -13.11
N TYR A 282 13.87 -3.51 -12.93
CA TYR A 282 13.02 -4.69 -12.80
C TYR A 282 13.09 -5.62 -14.00
N TRP A 283 13.41 -5.11 -15.18
CA TRP A 283 13.66 -5.94 -16.37
C TRP A 283 14.80 -6.95 -16.19
N ASN A 284 15.77 -6.69 -15.31
CA ASN A 284 16.89 -7.57 -15.01
C ASN A 284 16.63 -8.56 -13.86
N PHE A 285 15.48 -8.44 -13.18
CA PHE A 285 15.14 -9.33 -12.08
C PHE A 285 14.78 -10.70 -12.65
N ASN A 286 15.18 -11.77 -11.96
CA ASN A 286 14.60 -13.08 -12.24
C ASN A 286 13.11 -13.04 -11.90
N ALA A 287 12.30 -13.82 -12.59
CA ALA A 287 10.87 -13.89 -12.33
C ALA A 287 10.56 -14.43 -10.92
N CYS A 288 11.51 -15.14 -10.33
CA CYS A 288 11.38 -15.74 -9.02
C CYS A 288 12.75 -15.70 -8.33
N SER A 289 12.77 -15.44 -7.02
CA SER A 289 13.99 -15.40 -6.21
C SER A 289 13.70 -15.82 -4.78
N GLY A 290 14.62 -16.59 -4.20
CA GLY A 290 14.57 -17.08 -2.84
C GLY A 290 15.23 -18.46 -2.73
N THR A 291 15.25 -18.99 -1.50
CA THR A 291 15.76 -20.35 -1.20
C THR A 291 14.69 -21.17 -0.53
N ASP A 292 14.39 -22.36 -1.06
CA ASP A 292 13.41 -23.29 -0.50
C ASP A 292 13.67 -23.61 0.99
N GLY A 293 12.59 -23.72 1.77
CA GLY A 293 12.66 -24.22 3.15
C GLY A 293 11.59 -23.66 4.07
N LEU A 294 11.46 -24.26 5.26
CA LEU A 294 10.52 -23.82 6.31
C LEU A 294 10.79 -22.37 6.76
N PHE A 295 12.03 -21.91 6.63
CA PHE A 295 12.50 -20.55 6.89
C PHE A 295 13.08 -19.90 5.62
N GLY A 296 12.72 -20.45 4.46
CA GLY A 296 13.16 -19.96 3.18
C GLY A 296 12.53 -18.61 2.85
N GLN A 297 13.14 -17.89 1.92
CA GLN A 297 12.58 -16.67 1.34
C GLN A 297 11.86 -16.95 0.02
N ASP A 298 11.46 -18.20 -0.23
CA ASP A 298 11.15 -18.62 -1.59
C ASP A 298 9.69 -18.53 -1.99
N GLY A 299 9.45 -17.61 -2.92
CA GLY A 299 8.23 -17.54 -3.70
C GLY A 299 8.18 -18.49 -4.90
N CYS A 300 9.32 -19.08 -5.34
CA CYS A 300 9.45 -19.82 -6.61
C CYS A 300 8.45 -20.95 -6.75
N SER A 301 8.06 -21.61 -5.65
CA SER A 301 7.05 -22.68 -5.66
C SER A 301 5.68 -22.26 -6.23
N ALA A 302 5.34 -20.97 -6.17
CA ALA A 302 4.11 -20.41 -6.75
C ALA A 302 4.35 -19.64 -8.05
N CYS A 303 5.60 -19.52 -8.51
CA CYS A 303 5.95 -18.75 -9.69
C CYS A 303 5.47 -19.45 -10.96
N ASN A 304 4.86 -18.71 -11.89
CA ASN A 304 4.45 -19.28 -13.18
C ASN A 304 5.57 -19.34 -14.22
N PHE A 305 6.73 -18.78 -13.90
CA PHE A 305 7.89 -18.69 -14.78
C PHE A 305 9.07 -19.45 -14.17
N GLY A 306 10.02 -19.86 -15.00
CA GLY A 306 11.27 -20.45 -14.49
C GLY A 306 12.11 -19.41 -13.75
N SER A 307 12.85 -19.84 -12.71
CA SER A 307 13.72 -18.97 -11.89
C SER A 307 14.87 -18.31 -12.68
N SER A 308 15.20 -18.81 -13.87
CA SER A 308 16.18 -18.20 -14.77
C SER A 308 15.58 -17.18 -15.74
N ILE A 309 14.25 -17.10 -15.87
CA ILE A 309 13.59 -16.16 -16.77
C ILE A 309 13.66 -14.78 -16.15
N LYS A 310 14.20 -13.82 -16.90
CA LYS A 310 14.14 -12.41 -16.50
C LYS A 310 12.74 -11.89 -16.69
N LEU A 311 12.27 -11.03 -15.76
CA LEU A 311 11.01 -10.32 -15.92
C LEU A 311 10.99 -9.72 -17.31
N GLY A 312 11.99 -8.89 -17.65
CA GLY A 312 12.25 -8.22 -18.95
C GLY A 312 12.14 -9.06 -20.23
N ALA A 313 12.10 -10.39 -20.12
CA ALA A 313 11.97 -11.32 -21.24
C ALA A 313 10.55 -11.93 -21.38
N ILE A 314 9.69 -11.80 -20.38
CA ILE A 314 8.30 -12.27 -20.41
C ILE A 314 7.50 -11.42 -21.41
N ASN A 315 6.91 -12.06 -22.42
CA ASN A 315 6.12 -11.44 -23.49
C ASN A 315 4.65 -11.73 -23.32
#